data_AF-A0A072NUT5-F1
#
_entry.id   AF-A0A072NUT5-F1
#
_cell.length_a   1.000
_cell.length_b   1.000
_cell.length_c   1.000
_cell.angle_alpha   90.00
_cell.angle_beta   90.00
_cell.angle_gamma   90.00
#
_symmetry.space_group_name_H-M   'P 1'
#
loop_
_entity.id
_entity.type
_entity.pdbx_description
1 polymer ?
#
loop_
_entity_poly.entity_id
_entity_poly.type
_entity_poly.pdbx_seq_one_letter_code
_entity_poly.pdbx_strand_id
1 'polypeptide(L)' 'MKQTLKLELEEAKIMIEAAKKKSEEINVLETIAITDDGGNLIALERMNGAASQDLKFQ' A
#
# COMPACT_ATOMS: atom_id res chain seq x y z
N MET A 1 -22.30 -15.11 -12.19
CA MET A 1 -20.98 -14.68 -11.70
C MET A 1 -20.78 -13.24 -12.17
N LYS A 2 -20.50 -12.30 -11.25
CA LYS A 2 -20.26 -10.90 -11.59
C LYS A 2 -18.80 -10.79 -12.04
N GLN A 3 -18.53 -10.17 -13.19
CA GLN A 3 -17.15 -9.90 -13.61
C GLN A 3 -16.62 -8.75 -12.74
N THR A 4 -15.68 -9.06 -11.85
CA THR A 4 -14.95 -8.09 -11.05
C THR A 4 -13.57 -7.95 -11.65
N LEU A 5 -13.16 -6.72 -11.95
CA LEU A 5 -11.77 -6.40 -12.27
C LEU A 5 -10.94 -6.66 -11.01
N LYS A 6 -9.99 -7.58 -11.09
CA LYS A 6 -9.07 -7.89 -9.99
C LYS A 6 -7.83 -7.02 -10.14
N LEU A 7 -7.39 -6.47 -9.01
CA LEU A 7 -6.13 -5.74 -8.95
C LEU A 7 -4.98 -6.75 -9.02
N GLU A 8 -4.08 -6.56 -9.98
CA GLU A 8 -2.91 -7.40 -10.15
C GLU A 8 -1.68 -6.79 -9.45
N LEU A 9 -0.62 -7.58 -9.31
CA LEU A 9 0.59 -7.19 -8.58
C LEU A 9 1.27 -5.94 -9.18
N GLU A 10 1.28 -5.82 -10.50
CA GLU A 10 1.88 -4.69 -11.22
C GLU A 10 1.19 -3.37 -10.87
N GLU A 11 -0.14 -3.39 -10.80
CA GLU A 11 -0.94 -2.21 -10.43
C GLU A 11 -0.72 -1.84 -8.96
N ALA A 12 -0.69 -2.84 -8.08
CA ALA A 12 -0.39 -2.63 -6.66
C ALA A 12 0.99 -1.99 -6.44
N LYS A 13 2.00 -2.37 -7.22
CA LYS A 13 3.34 -1.75 -7.16
C LYS A 13 3.31 -0.29 -7.60
N ILE A 14 2.57 0.04 -8.66
CA ILE A 14 2.40 1.44 -9.10
C ILE A 14 1.74 2.28 -7.99
N MET A 15 0.73 1.72 -7.31
CA MET A 15 0.07 2.39 -6.19
C MET A 15 1.02 2.62 -5.00
N ILE A 16 1.86 1.63 -4.66
CA ILE A 16 2.87 1.76 -3.61
C ILE A 16 3.87 2.87 -3.94
N GLU A 17 4.40 2.91 -5.16
CA GLU A 17 5.35 3.96 -5.56
C GLU A 17 4.72 5.36 -5.53
N ALA A 18 3.45 5.48 -5.95
CA ALA A 18 2.72 6.75 -5.83
C ALA A 18 2.51 7.17 -4.37
N ALA A 19 2.17 6.23 -3.49
CA ALA A 19 2.01 6.48 -2.07
C ALA A 19 3.34 6.90 -1.41
N LYS A 20 4.44 6.18 -1.69
CA LYS A 20 5.79 6.54 -1.22
C LYS A 20 6.19 7.95 -1.62
N LYS A 21 6.01 8.28 -2.90
CA LYS A 21 6.28 9.62 -3.40
C LYS A 21 5.49 10.67 -2.62
N LYS A 22 4.21 10.39 -2.32
CA LYS A 22 3.40 11.33 -1.55
C LYS A 22 3.87 11.46 -0.10
N SER A 23 4.23 10.35 0.54
CA SER A 23 4.80 10.30 1.89
C SER A 23 6.08 11.14 1.99
N GLU A 24 6.97 11.03 0.99
CA GLU A 24 8.17 11.86 0.87
C GLU A 24 7.83 13.35 0.74
N GLU A 25 6.85 13.72 -0.10
CA GLU A 25 6.41 15.11 -0.27
C GLU A 25 5.90 15.75 1.03
N ILE A 26 5.25 14.97 1.89
CA ILE A 26 4.69 15.45 3.16
C ILE A 26 5.62 15.24 4.37
N ASN A 27 6.81 14.69 4.16
CA ASN A 27 7.79 14.34 5.20
C ASN A 27 7.25 13.40 6.28
N VAL A 28 6.48 12.39 5.87
CA VAL A 28 5.99 11.32 6.75
C VAL A 28 6.52 9.99 6.23
N LEU A 29 6.93 9.11 7.13
CA LEU A 29 7.36 7.75 6.79
C LEU A 29 6.16 6.81 7.03
N GLU A 30 5.92 5.89 6.10
CA GLU A 30 4.72 5.07 6.11
C GLU A 30 5.01 3.58 5.88
N THR A 31 4.06 2.74 6.27
CA THR A 31 3.94 1.36 5.79
C THR A 31 2.70 1.24 4.91
N ILE A 32 2.89 0.84 3.66
CA ILE A 32 1.82 0.83 2.65
C ILE A 32 1.44 -0.62 2.35
N ALA A 33 0.17 -0.96 2.59
CA ALA A 33 -0.41 -2.26 2.31
C ALA A 33 -1.51 -2.13 1.25
N ILE A 34 -1.46 -2.97 0.22
CA ILE A 34 -2.50 -3.08 -0.81
C ILE A 34 -3.17 -4.45 -0.67
N THR A 35 -4.49 -4.45 -0.53
CA THR A 35 -5.32 -5.66 -0.43
C THR A 35 -6.37 -5.71 -1.53
N ASP A 36 -6.79 -6.91 -1.92
CA ASP A 36 -7.95 -7.09 -2.80
C ASP A 36 -9.28 -6.84 -2.07
N ASP A 37 -10.40 -7.00 -2.78
CA ASP A 37 -11.76 -6.86 -2.25
C ASP A 37 -12.14 -7.93 -1.22
N GLY A 38 -11.40 -9.04 -1.18
CA GLY A 38 -11.48 -10.07 -0.15
C GLY A 38 -10.59 -9.81 1.07
N GLY A 39 -9.85 -8.71 1.09
CA GLY A 39 -8.89 -8.38 2.15
C GLY A 39 -7.59 -9.19 2.08
N ASN A 40 -7.33 -9.91 0.97
CA ASN A 40 -6.09 -10.64 0.79
C ASN A 40 -4.97 -9.67 0.44
N LEU A 41 -3.82 -9.81 1.11
CA LEU A 41 -2.66 -8.97 0.86
C LEU A 41 -2.08 -9.25 -0.54
N ILE A 42 -1.98 -8.21 -1.34
CA ILE A 42 -1.36 -8.25 -2.68
C ILE A 42 0.10 -7.80 -2.57
N ALA A 43 0.36 -6.68 -1.89
CA ALA A 43 1.70 -6.13 -1.69
C ALA A 43 1.78 -5.32 -0.40
N LEU A 44 2.97 -5.31 0.21
CA LEU A 44 3.29 -4.54 1.42
C LEU A 44 4.70 -3.98 1.30
N GLU A 45 4.87 -2.69 1.54
CA GLU A 45 6.17 -2.05 1.63
C GLU A 45 6.25 -1.13 2.84
N ARG A 46 7.34 -1.21 3.59
CA ARG A 46 7.62 -0.34 4.73
C ARG A 46 8.79 0.57 4.37
N MET A 47 8.58 1.88 4.49
CA MET A 47 9.67 2.84 4.31
C MET A 47 10.74 2.67 5.39
N ASN A 48 12.00 2.88 5.02
CA ASN A 48 13.09 2.86 5.99
C ASN A 48 12.92 3.97 7.03
N GLY A 49 13.10 3.64 8.30
CA GLY A 49 12.89 4.58 9.41
C GLY A 49 11.43 4.80 9.84
N ALA A 50 10.45 4.25 9.12
CA ALA A 50 9.06 4.20 9.56
C ALA A 50 9.00 3.57 10.97
N ALA A 51 8.31 4.26 11.90
CA ALA A 51 8.25 3.85 13.29
C ALA A 51 7.47 2.54 13.41
N SER A 52 7.80 1.73 14.41
CA SER A 52 7.13 0.44 14.67
C SER A 52 5.61 0.55 14.89
N GLN A 53 5.08 1.77 15.09
CA GLN A 53 3.66 2.06 15.30
C GLN A 53 2.93 2.57 14.05
N ASP A 54 3.58 2.64 12.88
CA ASP A 54 2.94 3.14 11.64
C ASP A 54 1.84 2.19 11.11
N LEU A 55 1.73 0.97 11.67
CA LEU A 55 0.52 0.15 11.56
C LEU A 55 -0.60 0.69 12.47
N LYS A 56 -1.13 1.88 12.16
CA LYS A 56 -2.47 2.26 12.62
C LYS A 56 -3.43 2.00 11.47
N PHE A 57 -3.95 0.78 11.41
CA PHE A 57 -5.17 0.50 10.64
C PHE A 57 -6.30 1.33 11.27
N GLN A 58 -6.54 2.53 10.72
CA GLN A 58 -7.79 3.26 10.90
C GLN A 58 -8.73 2.92 9.74
#